data_AF-C7DHQ1-F1
#
_entry.id   AF-C7DHQ1-F1
#
_cell.length_a   1.000
_cell.length_b   1.000
_cell.length_c   1.000
_cell.angle_alpha   90.00
_cell.angle_beta   90.00
_cell.angle_gamma   90.00
#
_symmetry.space_group_name_H-M   'P 1'
#
loop_
_entity.id
_entity.type
_entity.pdbx_description
1 polymer ?
#
loop_
_entity_poly.entity_id
_entity_poly.type
_entity_poly.pdbx_seq_one_letter_code
_entity_poly.pdbx_strand_id
1 'polypeptide(L)'
;MTAIYPYGPGAAEQSPEELVRKGRKYNGGQSYLEVARQLQEQANLRERGGRYHRESVKREGARFKEAAELAFRKARAERRVRV
;
A
#
# COMPACT_ATOMS: atom_id res chain seq x y z
N MET A 1 16.86 3.52 -10.15
CA MET A 1 16.18 2.32 -9.61
C MET A 1 14.69 2.52 -9.87
N THR A 2 14.18 1.96 -10.96
CA THR A 2 12.76 2.07 -11.35
C THR A 2 11.93 1.43 -10.26
N ALA A 3 10.99 2.17 -9.66
CA ALA A 3 10.10 1.62 -8.64
C ALA A 3 9.27 0.50 -9.29
N ILE A 4 9.70 -0.75 -9.09
CA ILE A 4 8.89 -1.92 -9.45
C ILE A 4 7.76 -1.94 -8.43
N TYR A 5 6.60 -1.45 -8.82
CA TYR A 5 5.42 -1.46 -7.98
C TYR A 5 5.03 -2.93 -7.68
N PRO A 6 5.20 -3.43 -6.45
CA PRO A 6 4.98 -4.85 -6.15
C PRO A 6 3.50 -5.24 -6.16
N TYR A 7 2.60 -4.28 -6.40
CA TYR A 7 1.17 -4.41 -6.23
C TYR A 7 0.41 -4.80 -7.51
N GLY A 8 1.06 -4.74 -8.67
CA GLY A 8 0.48 -5.15 -9.98
C GLY A 8 -0.85 -4.47 -10.34
N PRO A 9 -1.42 -4.77 -11.51
CA PRO A 9 -2.85 -4.53 -11.75
C PRO A 9 -3.70 -5.48 -10.88
N GLY A 10 -4.90 -5.05 -10.49
CA GLY A 10 -5.82 -5.86 -9.67
C GLY A 10 -5.59 -5.70 -8.17
N ALA A 11 -5.03 -4.57 -7.74
CA ALA A 11 -4.86 -4.29 -6.32
C ALA A 11 -6.21 -4.22 -5.58
N ALA A 12 -7.30 -3.84 -6.27
CA ALA A 12 -8.65 -3.78 -5.71
C ALA A 12 -9.17 -5.16 -5.26
N GLU A 13 -8.74 -6.23 -5.92
CA GLU A 13 -9.15 -7.61 -5.63
C GLU A 13 -8.34 -8.22 -4.49
N GLN A 14 -7.21 -7.61 -4.13
CA GLN A 14 -6.34 -8.08 -3.04
C GLN A 14 -6.81 -7.51 -1.70
N SER A 15 -6.66 -8.30 -0.65
CA SER A 15 -6.90 -7.81 0.71
C SER A 15 -5.84 -6.79 1.13
N PRO A 16 -6.16 -5.84 2.04
CA PRO A 16 -5.18 -4.94 2.64
C PRO A 16 -3.98 -5.68 3.24
N GLU A 17 -4.20 -6.85 3.85
CA GLU A 17 -3.18 -7.71 4.43
C GLU A 17 -2.20 -8.23 3.38
N GLU A 18 -2.71 -8.67 2.23
CA GLU A 18 -1.88 -9.16 1.13
C GLU A 18 -1.03 -8.05 0.52
N LEU A 19 -1.58 -6.85 0.38
CA LEU A 19 -0.83 -5.68 -0.08
C LEU A 19 0.30 -5.37 0.90
N VAL A 20 0.02 -5.27 2.21
CA VAL A 20 1.08 -5.05 3.21
C VAL A 20 2.13 -6.17 3.19
N ARG A 21 1.72 -7.43 3.05
CA ARG A 21 2.62 -8.58 2.97
C ARG A 21 3.52 -8.51 1.73
N LYS A 22 2.96 -8.20 0.55
CA LYS A 22 3.72 -8.02 -0.69
C LYS A 22 4.71 -6.86 -0.57
N GLY A 23 4.27 -5.72 -0.02
CA GLY A 23 5.12 -4.55 0.21
C GLY A 23 6.34 -4.88 1.06
N ARG A 24 6.16 -5.64 2.15
CA ARG A 24 7.29 -6.10 2.98
C ARG A 24 8.17 -7.11 2.25
N LYS A 25 7.59 -8.08 1.55
CA LYS A 25 8.34 -9.18 0.91
C LYS A 25 9.20 -8.70 -0.25
N TYR A 26 8.66 -7.84 -1.13
CA TYR A 26 9.33 -7.41 -2.36
C TYR A 26 10.55 -6.52 -2.13
N ASN A 27 10.63 -5.84 -0.99
CA ASN A 27 11.74 -4.97 -0.63
C ASN A 27 12.60 -5.55 0.51
N GLY A 28 12.69 -6.88 0.65
CA GLY A 28 13.62 -7.50 1.59
C GLY A 28 13.26 -7.36 3.07
N GLY A 29 11.98 -7.28 3.41
CA GLY A 29 11.53 -7.23 4.81
C GLY A 29 11.40 -5.83 5.40
N GLN A 30 11.17 -4.80 4.56
CA GLN A 30 10.99 -3.40 4.96
C GLN A 30 10.11 -3.21 6.20
N SER A 31 10.38 -2.11 6.92
CA SER A 31 9.56 -1.73 8.08
C SER A 31 8.11 -1.46 7.65
N TYR A 32 7.15 -1.74 8.54
CA TYR A 32 5.75 -1.45 8.24
C TYR A 32 5.51 0.04 7.98
N LEU A 33 6.35 0.92 8.53
CA LEU A 33 6.27 2.36 8.28
C LEU A 33 6.63 2.71 6.83
N GLU A 34 7.68 2.10 6.28
CA GLU A 34 8.06 2.29 4.87
C GLU A 34 6.99 1.73 3.92
N VAL A 35 6.44 0.56 4.24
CA VAL A 35 5.33 -0.03 3.48
C VAL A 35 4.10 0.87 3.50
N ALA A 36 3.75 1.43 4.66
CA ALA A 36 2.65 2.38 4.78
C ALA A 36 2.84 3.62 3.89
N ARG A 37 4.07 4.18 3.86
CA ARG A 37 4.40 5.33 3.01
C ARG A 37 4.25 4.98 1.52
N GLN A 38 4.75 3.83 1.08
CA GLN A 38 4.63 3.40 -0.31
C GLN A 38 3.17 3.20 -0.72
N LEU A 39 2.35 2.56 0.12
CA LEU A 39 0.92 2.33 -0.15
C LEU A 39 0.15 3.66 -0.23
N GLN A 40 0.47 4.63 0.63
CA GLN A 40 -0.11 5.97 0.57
C GLN A 40 0.28 6.71 -0.72
N GLU A 41 1.54 6.62 -1.14
CA GLU A 41 1.99 7.18 -2.41
C GLU A 41 1.26 6.52 -3.59
N GLN A 42 1.04 5.19 -3.52
CA GLN A 42 0.26 4.50 -4.54
C GLN A 42 -1.16 5.05 -4.61
N ALA A 43 -1.86 5.15 -3.49
CA ALA A 43 -3.21 5.72 -3.42
C ALA A 43 -3.25 7.10 -4.09
N ASN A 44 -2.32 7.99 -3.73
CA ASN A 44 -2.26 9.35 -4.26
C ASN A 44 -2.02 9.38 -5.78
N LEU A 45 -1.18 8.48 -6.31
CA LEU A 45 -0.94 8.38 -7.76
C LEU A 45 -2.20 7.93 -8.52
N ARG A 46 -3.01 7.01 -7.95
CA ARG A 46 -4.26 6.56 -8.58
C ARG A 46 -5.34 7.63 -8.52
N GLU A 47 -5.36 8.42 -7.44
CA GLU A 47 -6.25 9.58 -7.31
C GLU A 47 -5.90 10.71 -8.27
N ARG A 48 -4.60 11.01 -8.45
CA ARG A 48 -4.12 12.09 -9.35
C ARG A 48 -4.06 11.68 -10.83
N GLY A 49 -3.96 10.38 -11.12
CA GLY A 49 -3.53 9.87 -12.43
C GLY A 49 -4.57 9.74 -13.55
N GLY A 50 -5.83 10.19 -13.43
CA GLY A 50 -6.87 9.75 -14.37
C GLY A 50 -7.53 10.80 -15.26
N ARG A 51 -7.04 11.00 -16.50
CA ARG A 51 -7.89 11.46 -17.63
C ARG A 51 -8.93 10.41 -18.06
N TYR A 52 -8.82 9.17 -17.57
CA TYR A 52 -9.80 8.08 -17.72
C TYR A 52 -10.13 7.51 -16.34
N HIS A 53 -11.08 8.14 -15.68
CA HIS A 53 -11.44 7.86 -14.28
C HIS A 53 -12.44 6.69 -14.19
N ARG A 54 -12.00 5.47 -14.56
CA ARG A 54 -12.83 4.25 -14.45
C ARG A 54 -12.99 3.84 -12.97
N GLU A 55 -14.16 3.31 -12.62
CA GLU A 55 -14.48 2.83 -11.26
C GLU A 55 -13.41 1.92 -10.65
N SER A 56 -12.77 1.07 -11.46
CA SER A 56 -11.70 0.19 -11.00
C SER A 56 -10.53 0.95 -10.36
N VAL A 57 -10.12 2.09 -10.92
CA VAL A 57 -8.99 2.89 -10.40
C VAL A 57 -9.34 3.53 -9.06
N LYS A 58 -10.60 3.97 -8.87
CA LYS A 58 -11.10 4.48 -7.59
C LYS A 58 -11.08 3.40 -6.52
N ARG A 59 -11.54 2.20 -6.86
CA ARG A 59 -11.54 1.04 -5.95
C ARG A 59 -10.11 0.62 -5.59
N GLU A 60 -9.19 0.65 -6.54
CA GLU A 60 -7.76 0.40 -6.27
C GLU A 60 -7.17 1.46 -5.33
N GLY A 61 -7.44 2.75 -5.57
CA GLY A 61 -7.00 3.83 -4.70
C GLY A 61 -7.51 3.69 -3.26
N ALA A 62 -8.80 3.35 -3.10
CA ALA A 62 -9.40 3.08 -1.80
C ALA A 62 -8.70 1.90 -1.09
N ARG A 63 -8.47 0.79 -1.81
CA ARG A 63 -7.79 -0.39 -1.25
C ARG A 63 -6.36 -0.08 -0.79
N PHE A 64 -5.61 0.74 -1.54
CA PHE A 64 -4.28 1.17 -1.13
C PHE A 64 -4.30 2.02 0.15
N LYS A 65 -5.32 2.85 0.36
CA LYS A 65 -5.50 3.61 1.61
C LYS A 65 -5.78 2.68 2.78
N GLU A 66 -6.65 1.69 2.61
CA GLU A 66 -6.93 0.67 3.65
C GLU A 66 -5.64 -0.08 4.04
N ALA A 67 -4.85 -0.50 3.05
CA ALA A 67 -3.59 -1.18 3.27
C ALA A 67 -2.54 -0.28 3.97
N ALA A 68 -2.47 1.00 3.60
CA ALA A 68 -1.59 1.96 4.25
C ALA A 68 -1.95 2.12 5.74
N GLU A 69 -3.24 2.24 6.05
CA GLU A 69 -3.72 2.34 7.42
C GLU A 69 -3.39 1.09 8.23
N LEU A 70 -3.61 -0.10 7.66
CA LEU A 70 -3.23 -1.36 8.27
C LEU A 70 -1.73 -1.42 8.59
N ALA A 71 -0.88 -1.01 7.65
CA ALA A 71 0.56 -0.94 7.85
C ALA A 71 0.95 0.07 8.95
N PHE A 72 0.31 1.24 9.01
CA PHE A 72 0.52 2.21 10.09
C PHE A 72 0.14 1.66 11.46
N ARG A 73 -1.00 0.95 11.58
CA ARG A 73 -1.41 0.30 12.83
C ARG A 73 -0.37 -0.73 13.27
N LYS A 74 0.13 -1.55 12.35
CA LYS A 74 1.20 -2.54 12.64
C LYS A 74 2.51 -1.87 13.06
N ALA A 75 2.93 -0.82 12.35
CA ALA A 75 4.13 -0.04 12.72
C ALA A 75 4.00 0.59 14.11
N ARG A 76 2.81 1.06 14.48
CA ARG A 76 2.54 1.60 15.82
C ARG A 76 2.59 0.50 16.89
N ALA A 77 2.04 -0.68 16.63
CA ALA A 77 2.10 -1.82 17.54
C ALA A 77 3.54 -2.28 17.78
N GLU A 78 4.36 -2.39 16.72
CA GLU A 78 5.79 -2.70 16.84
C GLU A 78 6.54 -1.69 17.69
N ARG A 79 6.23 -0.40 17.54
CA ARG A 79 6.83 0.66 18.37
C ARG A 79 6.43 0.57 19.84
N ARG A 80 5.18 0.19 20.15
CA ARG A 80 4.74 0.05 21.55
C ARG A 80 5.37 -1.13 22.27
N VAL A 81 5.73 -2.20 21.57
CA VAL A 81 6.38 -3.40 22.16
C VAL A 81 7.86 -3.15 22.47
N ARG A 82 8.48 -2.16 21.84
CA ARG A 82 9.91 -1.85 22.00
C ARG A 82 10.20 -0.83 23.12
N VAL A 83 9.17 -0.26 23.75
CA VAL A 83 9.25 0.67 24.90
C VAL A 83 8.92 -0.12 26.16
#